data_AF-A0AA35L667-F1
#
_entry.id   AF-A0AA35L667-F1
#
_cell.length_a   1.000
_cell.length_b   1.000
_cell.length_c   1.000
_cell.angle_alpha   90.00
_cell.angle_beta   90.00
_cell.angle_gamma   90.00
#
_symmetry.space_group_name_H-M   'P 1'
#
loop_
_entity.id
_entity.type
_entity.pdbx_description
1 polymer ?
#
loop_
_entity_poly.entity_id
_entity_poly.type
_entity_poly.pdbx_seq_one_letter_code
_entity_poly.pdbx_strand_id
1 'polypeptide(L)'
;MAGFDVTNWVMFPNQSFGSVKIGRLDLQAPPGKELTIQDERIVWHRTFNQILPTSLCNAKCCPGYSRKKKEGEPFCCYECVPCPEGKISNQTGRRYGCHRGQCAFDT
;
A
#
# COMPACT_ATOMS: atom_id res chain seq x y z
N MET A 1 0.24 11.33 -29.98
CA MET A 1 0.69 11.11 -28.59
C MET A 1 -0.55 11.05 -27.72
N ALA A 2 -0.96 9.87 -27.25
CA ALA A 2 -2.13 9.70 -26.39
C ALA A 2 -1.64 9.38 -24.97
N GLY A 3 -2.11 10.13 -23.99
CA GLY A 3 -1.73 9.95 -22.59
C GLY A 3 -2.35 11.01 -21.71
N PHE A 4 -2.24 10.82 -20.40
CA PHE A 4 -2.82 11.71 -19.40
C PHE A 4 -1.76 12.23 -18.45
N ASP A 5 -1.94 13.45 -17.99
CA ASP A 5 -1.12 14.00 -16.91
C ASP A 5 -1.71 13.58 -15.56
N VAL A 6 -0.82 13.12 -14.67
CA VAL A 6 -1.19 12.81 -13.28
C VAL A 6 -0.90 14.05 -12.45
N THR A 7 -1.93 14.60 -11.81
CA THR A 7 -1.85 15.84 -11.03
C THR A 7 -2.19 15.61 -9.56
N ASN A 8 -1.47 16.29 -8.68
CA ASN A 8 -1.75 16.35 -7.26
C ASN A 8 -2.42 17.68 -6.94
N TRP A 9 -3.57 17.63 -6.25
CA TRP A 9 -4.27 18.83 -5.78
C TRP A 9 -3.76 19.22 -4.41
N VAL A 10 -3.09 20.38 -4.36
CA VAL A 10 -2.43 20.86 -3.15
C VAL A 10 -3.15 22.09 -2.61
N MET A 11 -3.31 22.13 -1.29
CA MET A 11 -3.73 23.33 -0.58
C MET A 11 -2.48 24.05 -0.10
N PHE A 12 -2.25 25.24 -0.63
CA PHE A 12 -1.11 26.07 -0.27
C PHE A 12 -1.34 26.76 1.09
N PRO A 13 -0.27 27.22 1.76
CA PRO A 13 -0.39 27.93 3.05
C PRO A 13 -1.31 29.16 3.03
N ASN A 14 -1.46 29.79 1.87
CA ASN A 14 -2.37 30.90 1.62
C ASN A 14 -3.83 30.47 1.37
N GLN A 15 -4.19 29.21 1.67
CA GLN A 15 -5.50 28.60 1.48
C GLN A 15 -5.96 28.50 0.02
N SER A 16 -5.08 28.78 -0.96
CA SER A 16 -5.40 28.56 -2.36
C SER A 16 -5.21 27.09 -2.73
N PHE A 17 -5.96 26.63 -3.72
CA PHE A 17 -5.77 25.33 -4.33
C PHE A 17 -4.97 25.48 -5.62
N GLY A 18 -4.08 24.53 -5.88
CA GLY A 18 -3.47 24.39 -7.19
C GLY A 18 -3.26 22.93 -7.54
N SER A 19 -3.17 22.66 -8.83
CA SER A 19 -2.79 21.35 -9.35
C SER A 19 -1.32 21.38 -9.74
N VAL A 20 -0.55 20.42 -9.22
CA VAL A 20 0.86 20.22 -9.57
C VAL A 20 0.96 18.93 -10.36
N LYS A 21 1.58 18.97 -11.54
CA LYS A 21 1.85 17.75 -12.32
C LYS A 21 2.93 16.93 -11.62
N ILE A 22 2.56 15.72 -11.22
CA ILE A 22 3.44 14.76 -10.52
C ILE A 22 3.83 13.57 -11.39
N GLY A 23 3.18 13.39 -12.54
CA GLY A 23 3.42 12.21 -13.36
C GLY A 23 2.69 12.22 -14.70
N ARG A 24 2.71 11.07 -15.36
CA ARG A 24 2.06 10.83 -16.64
C ARG A 24 1.65 9.38 -16.78
N LEU A 25 0.52 9.15 -17.44
CA LEU A 25 0.08 7.87 -17.97
C LEU A 25 0.29 7.86 -19.49
N ASP A 26 1.18 7.00 -19.99
CA ASP A 26 1.42 6.74 -21.40
C ASP A 26 0.72 5.46 -21.85
N LEU A 27 -0.30 5.60 -22.68
CA LEU A 27 -1.13 4.48 -23.15
C LEU A 27 -0.41 3.59 -24.18
N GLN A 28 0.77 4.01 -24.67
CA GLN A 28 1.55 3.29 -25.67
C GLN A 28 2.80 2.64 -25.07
N ALA A 29 3.04 2.81 -23.77
CA ALA A 29 4.19 2.20 -23.11
C ALA A 29 3.99 0.68 -22.92
N PRO A 30 5.08 -0.08 -22.73
CA PRO A 30 4.99 -1.50 -22.41
C PRO A 30 4.26 -1.77 -21.09
N PRO A 31 3.67 -2.97 -20.93
CA PRO A 31 3.03 -3.40 -19.68
C PRO A 31 3.90 -3.18 -18.44
N GLY A 32 3.32 -2.50 -17.45
CA GLY A 32 3.99 -2.14 -16.19
C GLY A 32 4.84 -0.87 -16.24
N LYS A 33 4.88 -0.17 -17.38
CA LYS A 33 5.61 1.10 -17.57
C LYS A 33 4.73 2.25 -18.04
N GLU A 34 3.42 2.05 -18.11
CA GLU A 34 2.45 3.05 -18.55
C GLU A 34 2.37 4.22 -17.59
N LEU A 35 2.45 3.96 -16.29
CA LEU A 35 2.35 4.99 -15.26
C LEU A 35 3.73 5.38 -14.74
N THR A 36 4.06 6.66 -14.87
CA THR A 36 5.23 7.27 -14.22
C THR A 36 4.78 8.31 -13.21
N ILE A 37 5.17 8.15 -11.95
CA ILE A 37 4.92 9.10 -10.86
C ILE A 37 6.27 9.53 -10.29
N GLN A 38 6.43 10.82 -10.03
CA GLN A 38 7.58 11.41 -9.37
C GLN A 38 7.20 11.69 -7.92
N ASP A 39 7.45 10.72 -7.04
CA ASP A 39 7.01 10.73 -5.64
C ASP A 39 7.51 11.95 -4.88
N GLU A 40 8.70 12.47 -5.24
CA GLU A 40 9.30 13.66 -4.62
C GLU A 40 8.51 14.95 -4.90
N ARG A 41 7.63 14.95 -5.91
CA ARG A 41 6.76 16.07 -6.25
C ARG A 41 5.40 16.01 -5.55
N ILE A 42 5.09 14.90 -4.88
CA ILE A 42 3.84 14.75 -4.15
C ILE A 42 3.93 15.55 -2.85
N VAL A 43 3.03 16.51 -2.70
CA VAL A 43 2.83 17.23 -1.45
C VAL A 43 1.64 16.58 -0.76
N TRP A 44 1.90 15.96 0.39
CA TRP A 44 0.84 15.36 1.20
C TRP A 44 0.11 16.43 1.99
N HIS A 45 -1.18 16.18 2.26
CA HIS A 45 -1.96 17.04 3.12
C HIS A 45 -1.30 17.16 4.50
N ARG A 46 -1.36 18.35 5.12
CA ARG A 46 -0.66 18.64 6.38
C ARG A 46 -0.99 17.67 7.51
N THR A 47 -2.22 17.15 7.54
CA THR A 47 -2.67 16.12 8.50
C THR A 47 -1.79 14.87 8.50
N PHE A 48 -1.12 14.57 7.39
CA PHE A 48 -0.22 13.42 7.28
C PHE A 48 1.24 13.74 7.62
N ASN A 49 1.57 14.95 8.07
CA ASN A 49 2.95 15.37 8.40
C ASN A 49 3.97 15.07 7.29
N GLN A 50 3.57 15.20 6.02
CA GLN A 50 4.39 14.83 4.84
C GLN A 50 4.77 13.34 4.74
N ILE A 51 4.07 12.45 5.46
CA ILE A 51 4.26 11.00 5.42
C ILE A 51 3.25 10.37 4.45
N LEU A 52 3.68 9.34 3.72
CA LEU A 52 2.81 8.53 2.87
C LEU A 52 1.66 7.91 3.69
N PRO A 53 0.39 8.24 3.41
CA PRO A 53 -0.73 7.66 4.12
C PRO A 53 -0.88 6.18 3.78
N THR A 54 -1.18 5.37 4.80
CA THR A 54 -1.48 3.95 4.62
C THR A 54 -2.99 3.77 4.46
N SER A 55 -3.42 3.21 3.32
CA SER A 55 -4.82 2.87 3.05
C SER A 55 -5.02 1.35 3.11
N LEU A 56 -4.95 0.80 4.33
CA LEU A 56 -5.16 -0.63 4.59
C LEU A 56 -6.38 -0.81 5.49
N CYS A 57 -7.21 -1.83 5.20
CA CYS A 57 -8.37 -2.17 6.03
C CYS A 57 -7.97 -2.63 7.44
N ASN A 58 -6.81 -3.26 7.56
CA ASN A 58 -6.28 -3.78 8.82
C ASN A 58 -4.75 -3.88 8.76
N ALA A 59 -4.14 -4.04 9.94
CA ALA A 59 -2.70 -4.27 10.05
C ALA A 59 -2.28 -5.58 9.37
N LYS A 60 -1.02 -5.62 8.92
CA LYS A 60 -0.40 -6.85 8.38
C LYS A 60 -0.17 -7.84 9.53
N CYS A 61 -0.39 -9.12 9.27
CA CYS A 61 -0.09 -10.17 10.26
C CYS A 61 1.40 -10.35 10.42
N CYS A 62 1.83 -10.51 11.67
CA CYS A 62 3.21 -10.79 12.00
C CYS A 62 3.49 -12.31 11.99
N PRO A 63 4.77 -12.71 11.98
CA PRO A 63 5.14 -14.12 12.06
C PRO A 63 4.42 -14.84 13.22
N GLY A 64 3.93 -16.05 12.96
CA GLY A 64 3.11 -16.83 13.89
C GLY A 64 1.60 -16.62 13.74
N TYR A 65 1.16 -15.71 12.86
CA TYR A 65 -0.25 -15.45 12.59
C TYR A 65 -0.60 -15.60 11.10
N SER A 66 -1.77 -16.16 10.81
CA SER A 66 -2.39 -16.20 9.48
C SER A 66 -3.52 -15.20 9.34
N ARG A 67 -3.84 -14.88 8.09
CA ARG A 67 -5.00 -14.07 7.74
C ARG A 67 -6.26 -14.93 7.73
N LYS A 68 -7.27 -14.54 8.50
CA LYS A 68 -8.63 -15.06 8.39
C LYS A 68 -9.55 -13.95 7.87
N LYS A 69 -10.30 -14.25 6.81
CA LYS A 69 -11.26 -13.29 6.24
C LYS A 69 -12.27 -12.87 7.30
N LYS A 70 -12.57 -11.57 7.38
CA LYS A 70 -13.70 -11.09 8.19
C LYS A 70 -14.99 -11.31 7.40
N GLU A 71 -15.92 -12.06 7.98
CA GLU A 71 -17.24 -12.26 7.38
C GLU A 71 -18.00 -10.93 7.33
N GLY A 72 -18.74 -10.69 6.24
CA GLY A 72 -19.43 -9.42 5.99
C GLY A 72 -18.53 -8.29 5.45
N GLU A 73 -17.21 -8.42 5.48
CA GLU A 73 -16.27 -7.38 5.03
C GLU A 73 -15.68 -7.65 3.62
N PRO A 74 -15.13 -6.63 2.94
CA PRO A 74 -14.42 -6.78 1.67
C PRO A 74 -13.27 -7.79 1.75
N PHE A 75 -12.90 -8.40 0.61
CA PHE A 75 -11.89 -9.47 0.57
C PHE A 75 -10.50 -9.06 1.09
N CYS A 76 -10.17 -7.77 1.06
CA CYS A 76 -8.91 -7.23 1.55
C CYS A 76 -8.87 -7.10 3.09
N CYS A 77 -10.01 -7.24 3.75
CA CYS A 77 -10.18 -7.14 5.19
C CYS A 77 -10.07 -8.51 5.87
N TYR A 78 -9.15 -8.61 6.82
CA TYR A 78 -8.87 -9.84 7.56
C TYR A 78 -8.50 -9.56 9.00
N GLU A 79 -8.58 -10.60 9.82
CA GLU A 79 -8.01 -10.67 11.16
C GLU A 79 -6.77 -11.56 11.16
N CYS A 80 -5.87 -11.31 12.12
CA CYS A 80 -4.67 -12.13 12.30
C CYS A 80 -4.95 -13.15 13.40
N VAL A 81 -4.99 -14.43 13.04
CA VAL A 81 -5.22 -15.55 13.96
C VAL A 81 -3.94 -16.37 14.12
N PRO A 82 -3.62 -16.88 15.32
CA PRO A 82 -2.45 -17.73 15.53
C PRO A 82 -2.41 -18.90 14.53
N CYS A 83 -1.21 -19.26 14.07
CA CYS A 83 -1.06 -20.49 13.30
C CYS A 83 -1.48 -21.69 14.17
N PRO A 84 -2.13 -22.72 13.59
CA PRO A 84 -2.39 -23.98 14.28
C PRO A 84 -1.08 -24.63 14.76
N GLU A 85 -1.15 -25.45 15.80
CA GLU A 85 0.00 -26.22 16.29
C GLU A 85 0.67 -27.02 15.14
N GLY A 86 2.00 -26.97 15.08
CA GLY A 86 2.79 -27.62 14.02
C GLY A 86 2.84 -26.87 12.68
N LYS A 87 2.30 -25.65 12.59
CA LYS A 87 2.44 -24.78 11.42
C LYS A 87 3.17 -23.49 11.76
N ILE A 88 4.12 -23.11 10.91
CA ILE A 88 4.84 -21.85 11.01
C ILE A 88 4.57 -20.98 9.79
N SER A 89 4.49 -19.66 9.98
CA SER A 89 4.53 -18.73 8.85
C SER A 89 6.00 -18.49 8.49
N ASN A 90 6.59 -19.38 7.69
CA ASN A 90 8.02 -19.30 7.34
C ASN A 90 8.26 -18.22 6.27
N GLN A 91 8.51 -16.99 6.72
CA GLN A 91 9.13 -15.94 5.90
C GLN A 91 10.32 -15.38 6.66
N THR A 92 11.45 -16.06 6.50
CA THR A 92 12.77 -15.68 7.02
C THR A 92 13.23 -14.42 6.28
N GLY A 93 13.14 -13.24 6.90
CA GLY A 93 13.53 -12.00 6.23
C GLY A 93 13.42 -10.72 7.06
N ARG A 94 14.37 -10.54 7.98
CA ARG A 94 14.69 -9.32 8.76
C ARG A 94 13.70 -8.94 9.88
N ARG A 95 14.32 -8.74 11.05
CA ARG A 95 13.81 -8.49 12.42
C ARG A 95 12.74 -7.40 12.66
N TYR A 96 12.10 -6.78 11.66
CA TYR A 96 11.19 -5.64 11.91
C TYR A 96 9.99 -5.51 10.93
N GLY A 97 9.51 -6.59 10.31
CA GLY A 97 8.40 -6.50 9.33
C GLY A 97 7.33 -7.59 9.45
N CYS A 98 6.07 -7.20 9.69
CA CYS A 98 4.91 -8.08 9.50
C CYS A 98 4.64 -8.28 7.98
N HIS A 99 4.86 -9.49 7.44
CA HIS A 99 4.64 -9.83 6.02
C HIS A 99 3.56 -10.91 5.82
N ARG A 100 3.23 -11.24 4.57
CA ARG A 100 2.01 -11.96 4.13
C ARG A 100 1.71 -13.19 5.00
N GLY A 101 0.76 -13.07 5.93
CA GLY A 101 0.36 -14.10 6.90
C GLY A 101 -0.27 -15.34 6.26
N GLN A 102 0.57 -16.20 5.68
CA GLN A 102 0.23 -17.54 5.26
C GLN A 102 1.03 -18.50 6.14
N CYS A 103 0.33 -19.36 6.90
CA CYS A 103 0.99 -20.45 7.64
C CYS A 103 1.29 -21.59 6.67
N ALA A 104 2.53 -22.04 6.64
CA ALA A 104 2.96 -23.26 5.96
C ALA A 104 3.25 -24.35 7.01
N PHE A 105 3.34 -25.60 6.58
CA PHE A 105 3.87 -26.66 7.44
C PHE A 105 5.38 -26.48 7.58
N ASP A 106 5.95 -26.81 8.74
CA ASP A 106 7.38 -27.11 8.83
C ASP A 106 7.65 -28.31 7.91
N THR A 107 8.38 -28.10 6.82
CA THR A 107 9.12 -29.18 6.14
C THR A 107 10.57 -29.11 6.56
#